data_AF-A0A1F3W4D3-F1
#
_entry.id   AF-A0A1F3W4D3-F1
#
_cell.length_a   1.000
_cell.length_b   1.000
_cell.length_c   1.000
_cell.angle_alpha   90.00
_cell.angle_beta   90.00
_cell.angle_gamma   90.00
#
_symmetry.space_group_name_H-M   'P 1'
#
loop_
_entity.id
_entity.type
_entity.pdbx_description
1 polymer ?
#
loop_
_entity_poly.entity_id
_entity_poly.type
_entity_poly.pdbx_seq_one_letter_code
_entity_poly.pdbx_strand_id
1 'polypeptide(L)'
;MKSIVKLSLFITSLAVIIIAIKISGIDQFLEKERLQNWISGFGSKGPIAYMLLFSLTPSLFLPGLPITVAGGIVFGALWGTIYASIGSTIGACLAFLIARYFARNQIENLLSGRLKAIDEGVEKNGWIFVAVTRLIPLFPFNLLNYSFGLTKIKFRDYAIASWFFMLPGTAAYTIFSSSLLDALHGNISNNLIIGVLLIAIVLAVPVIYKFIGKNLTI
;
A
#
# COMPACT_ATOMS: atom_id res chain seq x y z
N MET A 1 -3.28 21.29 14.83
CA MET A 1 -4.12 21.83 13.74
C MET A 1 -3.96 21.14 12.39
N LYS A 2 -2.78 21.13 11.72
CA LYS A 2 -2.65 20.59 10.35
C LYS A 2 -2.99 19.09 10.19
N SER A 3 -2.77 18.25 11.21
CA SER A 3 -3.15 16.81 11.16
C SER A 3 -4.66 16.59 11.21
N ILE A 4 -5.34 17.33 12.08
CA ILE A 4 -6.80 17.26 12.26
C ILE A 4 -7.50 17.76 11.00
N VAL A 5 -6.95 18.82 10.38
CA VAL A 5 -7.43 19.31 9.09
C VAL A 5 -7.24 18.26 7.99
N LYS A 6 -6.10 17.55 7.93
CA LYS A 6 -5.89 16.46 6.96
C LYS A 6 -6.82 15.27 7.20
N LEU A 7 -7.03 14.89 8.46
CA LEU A 7 -7.94 13.81 8.83
C LEU A 7 -9.39 14.18 8.53
N SER A 8 -9.80 15.42 8.84
CA SER A 8 -11.11 15.96 8.49
C SER A 8 -11.28 16.04 6.99
N LEU A 9 -10.31 16.55 6.23
CA LEU A 9 -10.33 16.55 4.77
C LEU A 9 -10.43 15.14 4.20
N PHE A 10 -9.72 14.17 4.79
CA PHE A 10 -9.81 12.77 4.39
C PHE A 10 -11.21 12.20 4.66
N ILE A 11 -11.76 12.36 5.86
CA ILE A 11 -13.12 11.92 6.23
C ILE A 11 -14.16 12.59 5.34
N THR A 12 -14.05 13.90 5.12
CA THR A 12 -14.95 14.66 4.24
C THR A 12 -14.80 14.22 2.79
N SER A 13 -13.58 13.98 2.30
CA SER A 13 -13.38 13.44 0.95
C SER A 13 -13.97 12.04 0.79
N LEU A 14 -13.85 11.19 1.82
CA LEU A 14 -14.47 9.87 1.86
C LEU A 14 -15.99 9.97 1.81
N ALA A 15 -16.57 10.86 2.63
CA ALA A 15 -18.01 11.12 2.65
C ALA A 15 -18.51 11.67 1.31
N VAL A 16 -17.79 12.60 0.69
CA VAL A 16 -18.11 13.16 -0.63
C VAL A 16 -18.04 12.09 -1.71
N ILE A 17 -17.02 11.23 -1.70
CA ILE A 17 -16.91 10.10 -2.64
C ILE A 17 -18.10 9.14 -2.46
N ILE A 18 -18.46 8.79 -1.22
CA ILE A 18 -19.61 7.93 -0.92
C ILE A 18 -20.92 8.57 -1.41
N ILE A 19 -21.12 9.86 -1.17
CA ILE A 19 -22.31 10.60 -1.62
C ILE A 19 -22.34 10.70 -3.15
N ALA A 20 -21.21 10.98 -3.80
CA ALA A 20 -21.10 11.04 -5.26
C ALA A 20 -21.39 9.68 -5.92
N ILE A 21 -20.92 8.58 -5.32
CA ILE A 21 -21.24 7.21 -5.78
C ILE A 21 -22.75 6.94 -5.65
N LYS A 22 -23.39 7.36 -4.55
CA LYS A 22 -24.85 7.23 -4.38
C LYS A 22 -25.66 8.07 -5.37
N ILE A 23 -25.24 9.31 -5.64
CA ILE A 23 -25.94 10.21 -6.58
C ILE A 23 -25.77 9.75 -8.03
N SER A 24 -24.62 9.17 -8.37
CA SER A 24 -24.34 8.69 -9.73
C SER A 24 -25.02 7.36 -10.08
N GLY A 25 -25.66 6.67 -9.14
CA GLY A 25 -26.29 5.36 -9.38
C GLY A 25 -25.30 4.24 -9.68
N ILE A 26 -23.99 4.46 -9.43
CA ILE A 26 -22.93 3.46 -9.65
C ILE A 26 -23.09 2.29 -8.68
N ASP A 27 -23.68 2.51 -7.50
CA ASP A 27 -24.05 1.48 -6.54
C ASP A 27 -24.98 0.40 -7.14
N GLN A 28 -25.88 0.78 -8.06
CA GLN A 28 -26.74 -0.16 -8.78
C GLN A 28 -25.98 -1.02 -9.80
N PHE A 29 -24.84 -0.55 -10.33
CA PHE A 29 -23.94 -1.33 -11.18
C PHE A 29 -22.94 -2.18 -10.38
N LEU A 30 -22.65 -1.78 -9.13
CA LEU A 30 -21.86 -2.51 -8.14
C LEU A 30 -22.73 -3.51 -7.36
N GLU A 31 -23.58 -4.28 -8.05
CA GLU A 31 -24.33 -5.36 -7.43
C GLU A 31 -23.37 -6.32 -6.73
N LYS A 32 -23.51 -6.39 -5.40
CA LYS A 32 -22.76 -7.33 -4.55
C LYS A 32 -22.85 -8.75 -5.10
N GLU A 33 -24.00 -9.14 -5.69
CA GLU A 33 -24.20 -10.42 -6.37
C GLU A 33 -23.36 -10.58 -7.65
N ARG A 34 -23.22 -9.57 -8.53
CA ARG A 34 -22.34 -9.69 -9.71
C ARG A 34 -20.88 -9.79 -9.30
N LEU A 35 -20.45 -9.01 -8.32
CA LEU A 35 -19.09 -9.12 -7.77
C LEU A 35 -18.91 -10.48 -7.10
N GLN A 36 -19.81 -10.93 -6.22
CA GLN A 36 -19.74 -12.23 -5.56
C GLN A 36 -19.79 -13.40 -6.56
N ASN A 37 -20.59 -13.33 -7.62
CA ASN A 37 -20.65 -14.34 -8.68
C ASN A 37 -19.38 -14.32 -9.54
N TRP A 38 -18.81 -13.15 -9.82
CA TRP A 38 -17.52 -13.05 -10.52
C TRP A 38 -16.38 -13.62 -9.66
N ILE A 39 -16.40 -13.36 -8.35
CA ILE A 39 -15.46 -13.91 -7.35
C ILE A 39 -15.60 -15.43 -7.25
N SER A 40 -16.84 -15.92 -7.17
CA SER A 40 -17.16 -17.35 -7.13
C SER A 40 -16.75 -18.07 -8.43
N GLY A 41 -16.82 -17.36 -9.56
CA GLY A 41 -16.43 -17.85 -10.89
C GLY A 41 -14.94 -18.15 -11.06
N PHE A 42 -14.07 -17.57 -10.24
CA PHE A 42 -12.63 -17.89 -10.26
C PHE A 42 -12.25 -19.16 -9.47
N GLY A 43 -13.17 -19.67 -8.63
CA GLY A 43 -12.93 -20.85 -7.80
C GLY A 43 -11.61 -20.78 -7.03
N SER A 44 -10.88 -21.90 -6.97
CA SER A 44 -9.58 -22.00 -6.26
C SER A 44 -8.43 -21.26 -6.93
N LYS A 45 -8.57 -20.79 -8.18
CA LYS A 45 -7.51 -20.09 -8.93
C LYS A 45 -7.50 -18.58 -8.71
N GLY A 46 -8.58 -18.02 -8.18
CA GLY A 46 -8.74 -16.58 -7.93
C GLY A 46 -7.61 -15.95 -7.10
N PRO A 47 -7.21 -16.53 -5.95
CA PRO A 47 -6.11 -16.01 -5.15
C PRO A 47 -4.79 -15.92 -5.91
N ILE A 48 -4.45 -16.94 -6.70
CA ILE A 48 -3.20 -16.99 -7.48
C ILE A 48 -3.21 -15.90 -8.56
N ALA A 49 -4.30 -15.79 -9.32
CA ALA A 49 -4.45 -14.77 -10.35
C ALA A 49 -4.35 -13.35 -9.76
N TYR A 50 -5.01 -13.12 -8.63
CA TYR A 50 -4.93 -11.85 -7.90
C TYR A 50 -3.50 -11.53 -7.44
N MET A 51 -2.79 -12.50 -6.83
CA MET A 51 -1.41 -12.30 -6.38
C MET A 51 -0.46 -12.02 -7.56
N LEU A 52 -0.65 -12.70 -8.70
CA LEU A 52 0.12 -12.45 -9.91
C LEU A 52 -0.15 -11.04 -10.46
N LEU A 53 -1.41 -10.62 -10.53
CA LEU A 53 -1.79 -9.27 -10.96
C LEU A 53 -1.17 -8.21 -10.05
N PHE A 54 -1.27 -8.39 -8.74
CA PHE A 54 -0.64 -7.48 -7.78
C PHE A 54 0.88 -7.48 -7.99
N SER A 55 1.51 -8.64 -8.17
CA SER A 55 2.98 -8.72 -8.34
C SER A 55 3.49 -7.93 -9.55
N LEU A 56 2.70 -7.79 -10.61
CA LEU A 56 3.10 -7.00 -11.78
C LEU A 56 2.87 -5.50 -11.59
N THR A 57 1.97 -5.10 -10.69
CA THR A 57 1.53 -3.71 -10.49
C THR A 57 2.70 -2.74 -10.24
N PRO A 58 3.66 -3.02 -9.33
CA PRO A 58 4.72 -2.07 -9.02
C PRO A 58 5.72 -1.89 -10.15
N SER A 59 6.03 -2.98 -10.86
CA SER A 59 6.94 -2.98 -12.01
C SER A 59 6.35 -2.23 -13.22
N LEU A 60 5.02 -2.23 -13.35
CA LEU A 60 4.29 -1.52 -14.41
C LEU A 60 3.88 -0.10 -14.01
N PHE A 61 4.33 0.39 -12.86
CA PHE A 61 3.95 1.69 -12.31
C PHE A 61 2.43 1.89 -12.12
N LEU A 62 1.68 0.80 -12.00
CA LEU A 62 0.24 0.83 -11.77
C LEU A 62 -0.07 1.18 -10.30
N PRO A 63 -1.22 1.80 -10.01
CA PRO A 63 -1.60 2.11 -8.63
C PRO A 63 -1.92 0.83 -7.85
N GLY A 64 -1.27 0.63 -6.69
CA GLY A 64 -1.47 -0.55 -5.84
C GLY A 64 -2.74 -0.51 -5.00
N LEU A 65 -3.23 0.69 -4.63
CA LEU A 65 -4.40 0.84 -3.75
C LEU A 65 -5.68 0.19 -4.33
N PRO A 66 -6.02 0.38 -5.63
CA PRO A 66 -7.16 -0.33 -6.24
C PRO A 66 -7.07 -1.85 -6.11
N ILE A 67 -5.86 -2.42 -6.29
CA ILE A 67 -5.66 -3.86 -6.17
C ILE A 67 -5.85 -4.32 -4.72
N THR A 68 -5.28 -3.60 -3.74
CA THR A 68 -5.49 -3.90 -2.30
C THR A 68 -6.97 -3.86 -1.91
N VAL A 69 -7.69 -2.83 -2.36
CA VAL A 69 -9.13 -2.67 -2.08
C VAL A 69 -9.93 -3.80 -2.73
N ALA A 70 -9.62 -4.15 -3.98
CA ALA A 70 -10.22 -5.30 -4.64
C ALA A 70 -9.98 -6.58 -3.83
N GLY A 71 -8.78 -6.79 -3.31
CA GLY A 71 -8.46 -7.94 -2.47
C GLY A 71 -9.34 -8.05 -1.21
N GLY A 72 -9.60 -6.94 -0.52
CA GLY A 72 -10.48 -6.93 0.66
C GLY A 72 -11.95 -7.15 0.30
N ILE A 73 -12.44 -6.52 -0.78
CA ILE A 73 -13.81 -6.75 -1.29
C ILE A 73 -14.01 -8.21 -1.69
N VAL A 74 -13.02 -8.80 -2.36
CA VAL A 74 -13.12 -10.11 -2.99
C VAL A 74 -12.92 -11.25 -1.99
N PHE A 75 -11.86 -11.18 -1.19
CA PHE A 75 -11.44 -12.28 -0.31
C PHE A 75 -11.75 -12.01 1.17
N GLY A 76 -12.34 -10.86 1.49
CA GLY A 76 -12.60 -10.44 2.85
C GLY A 76 -11.35 -9.96 3.59
N ALA A 77 -11.52 -9.63 4.88
CA ALA A 77 -10.47 -9.02 5.69
C ALA A 77 -9.20 -9.89 5.80
N LEU A 78 -9.34 -11.15 6.23
CA LEU A 78 -8.19 -12.01 6.53
C LEU A 78 -7.47 -12.45 5.24
N TRP A 79 -8.17 -13.13 4.34
CA TRP A 79 -7.57 -13.65 3.11
C TRP A 79 -7.17 -12.55 2.14
N GLY A 80 -7.94 -11.46 2.07
CA GLY A 80 -7.54 -10.26 1.33
C GLY A 80 -6.21 -9.70 1.83
N THR A 81 -6.01 -9.63 3.15
CA THR A 81 -4.72 -9.22 3.75
C THR A 81 -3.59 -10.15 3.35
N ILE A 82 -3.78 -11.46 3.49
CA ILE A 82 -2.75 -12.47 3.18
C ILE A 82 -2.34 -12.36 1.70
N TYR A 83 -3.31 -12.41 0.79
CA TYR A 83 -3.02 -12.38 -0.64
C TYR A 83 -2.47 -11.02 -1.10
N ALA A 84 -2.99 -9.91 -0.58
CA ALA A 84 -2.46 -8.58 -0.90
C ALA A 84 -1.03 -8.41 -0.37
N SER A 85 -0.74 -8.91 0.83
CA SER A 85 0.59 -8.87 1.42
C SER A 85 1.61 -9.65 0.59
N ILE A 86 1.27 -10.87 0.19
CA ILE A 86 2.13 -11.71 -0.66
C ILE A 86 2.33 -11.04 -2.03
N GLY A 87 1.25 -10.68 -2.72
CA GLY A 87 1.34 -10.10 -4.07
C GLY A 87 2.07 -8.76 -4.11
N SER A 88 1.81 -7.86 -3.15
CA SER A 88 2.51 -6.58 -3.05
C SER A 88 3.99 -6.74 -2.71
N THR A 89 4.35 -7.72 -1.87
CA THR A 89 5.76 -8.02 -1.53
C THR A 89 6.50 -8.58 -2.72
N ILE A 90 5.91 -9.55 -3.44
CA ILE A 90 6.52 -10.11 -4.66
C ILE A 90 6.71 -8.99 -5.69
N GLY A 91 5.70 -8.13 -5.90
CA GLY A 91 5.83 -7.02 -6.84
C GLY A 91 6.87 -5.98 -6.44
N ALA A 92 6.98 -5.68 -5.15
CA ALA A 92 8.05 -4.83 -4.63
C ALA A 92 9.44 -5.43 -4.92
N CYS A 93 9.60 -6.74 -4.67
CA CYS A 93 10.81 -7.50 -4.97
C CYS A 93 11.12 -7.49 -6.47
N LEU A 94 10.13 -7.66 -7.35
CA LEU A 94 10.34 -7.62 -8.80
C LEU A 94 10.86 -6.24 -9.25
N ALA A 95 10.19 -5.15 -8.87
CA ALA A 95 10.62 -3.79 -9.20
C ALA A 95 12.04 -3.49 -8.66
N PHE A 96 12.35 -3.94 -7.44
CA PHE A 96 13.68 -3.85 -6.85
C PHE A 96 14.74 -4.60 -7.67
N LEU A 97 14.46 -5.84 -8.07
CA LEU A 97 15.40 -6.67 -8.84
C LEU A 97 15.59 -6.12 -10.26
N ILE A 98 14.52 -5.61 -10.89
CA ILE A 98 14.61 -4.93 -12.17
C ILE A 98 15.57 -3.73 -12.07
N ALA A 99 15.39 -2.86 -11.06
CA ALA A 99 16.32 -1.77 -10.83
C ALA A 99 17.76 -2.25 -10.60
N ARG A 100 17.94 -3.26 -9.73
CA ARG A 100 19.26 -3.78 -9.33
C ARG A 100 20.08 -4.30 -10.50
N TYR A 101 19.45 -5.07 -11.38
CA TYR A 101 20.18 -5.78 -12.44
C TYR A 101 20.16 -5.04 -13.77
N PHE A 102 19.10 -4.28 -14.08
CA PHE A 102 18.95 -3.64 -15.39
C PHE A 102 19.24 -2.14 -15.37
N ALA A 103 18.96 -1.43 -14.27
CA ALA A 103 19.06 0.03 -14.23
C ALA A 103 20.30 0.55 -13.49
N ARG A 104 20.82 -0.18 -12.48
CA ARG A 104 21.86 0.33 -11.57
C ARG A 104 23.11 0.84 -12.28
N ASN A 105 23.70 0.01 -13.16
CA ASN A 105 24.95 0.37 -13.85
C ASN A 105 24.77 1.60 -14.76
N GLN A 106 23.60 1.73 -15.40
CA GLN A 106 23.30 2.86 -16.27
C GLN A 106 23.16 4.15 -15.46
N ILE A 107 22.45 4.08 -14.33
CA ILE A 107 22.22 5.23 -13.45
C ILE A 107 23.50 5.65 -12.71
N GLU A 108 24.38 4.72 -12.34
CA GLU A 108 25.66 5.04 -11.68
C GLU A 108 26.54 5.92 -12.56
N ASN A 109 26.61 5.63 -13.87
CA ASN A 109 27.32 6.46 -14.84
C ASN A 109 26.69 7.85 -15.00
N LEU A 110 25.37 7.96 -14.92
CA LEU A 110 24.64 9.24 -15.05
C LEU A 110 24.74 10.12 -13.80
N LEU A 111 24.83 9.54 -12.61
CA LEU A 111 24.77 10.26 -11.33
C LEU A 111 26.15 10.63 -10.75
N SER A 112 27.23 10.39 -11.50
CA SER A 112 28.61 10.85 -11.19
C SER A 112 29.03 10.65 -9.73
N GLY A 113 28.72 9.49 -9.15
CA GLY A 113 29.12 9.14 -7.78
C GLY A 113 28.14 9.54 -6.66
N ARG A 114 27.04 10.26 -6.93
CA ARG A 114 25.99 10.53 -5.91
C ARG A 114 25.37 9.25 -5.33
N LEU A 115 25.31 8.19 -6.13
CA LEU A 115 24.87 6.86 -5.69
C LEU A 115 25.79 6.27 -4.61
N LYS A 116 27.10 6.54 -4.65
CA LYS A 116 28.04 6.03 -3.63
C LYS A 116 27.77 6.61 -2.24
N ALA A 117 27.47 7.90 -2.16
CA ALA A 117 27.11 8.55 -0.89
C ALA A 117 25.81 7.96 -0.30
N ILE A 118 24.83 7.63 -1.15
CA ILE A 118 23.59 6.95 -0.71
C ILE A 118 23.92 5.53 -0.23
N ASP A 119 24.76 4.81 -0.99
CA ASP A 119 25.18 3.45 -0.68
C ASP A 119 25.87 3.35 0.68
N GLU A 120 26.79 4.27 0.99
CA GLU A 120 27.46 4.36 2.29
C GLU A 120 26.47 4.63 3.43
N GLY A 121 25.47 5.48 3.20
CA GLY A 121 24.42 5.78 4.17
C GLY A 121 23.49 4.61 4.50
N VAL A 122 23.29 3.68 3.56
CA VAL A 122 22.40 2.51 3.75
C VAL A 122 23.13 1.20 4.05
N GLU A 123 24.47 1.17 3.98
CA GLU A 123 25.26 -0.06 4.05
C GLU A 123 25.08 -0.85 5.35
N LYS A 124 24.97 -0.16 6.49
CA LYS A 124 24.78 -0.82 7.81
C LYS A 124 23.32 -1.00 8.21
N ASN A 125 22.44 -0.06 7.85
CA ASN A 125 21.07 0.02 8.39
C ASN A 125 19.99 0.23 7.32
N GLY A 126 20.23 -0.23 6.09
CA GLY A 126 19.32 -0.08 4.96
C GLY A 126 17.88 -0.53 5.21
N TRP A 127 17.70 -1.58 6.01
CA TRP A 127 16.38 -2.08 6.39
C TRP A 127 15.55 -1.05 7.19
N ILE A 128 16.20 -0.17 7.95
CA ILE A 128 15.52 0.91 8.70
C ILE A 128 14.93 1.92 7.72
N PHE A 129 15.65 2.28 6.66
CA PHE A 129 15.12 3.15 5.61
C PHE A 129 13.90 2.52 4.93
N VAL A 130 13.97 1.23 4.62
CA VAL A 130 12.82 0.48 4.09
C VAL A 130 11.66 0.54 5.07
N ALA A 131 11.88 0.18 6.34
CA ALA A 131 10.86 0.17 7.38
C ALA A 131 10.15 1.54 7.53
N VAL A 132 10.93 2.61 7.68
CA VAL A 132 10.42 3.97 7.85
C VAL A 132 9.62 4.40 6.63
N THR A 133 10.10 4.16 5.40
CA THR A 133 9.36 4.54 4.20
C THR A 133 8.11 3.70 3.93
N ARG A 134 8.03 2.46 4.45
CA ARG A 134 6.80 1.66 4.41
C ARG A 134 5.74 2.14 5.40
N LEU A 135 6.17 2.53 6.60
CA LEU A 135 5.29 3.06 7.63
C LEU A 135 4.85 4.50 7.34
N ILE A 136 5.70 5.26 6.67
CA ILE A 136 5.48 6.67 6.34
C ILE A 136 5.47 6.81 4.81
N PRO A 137 4.29 6.71 4.15
CA PRO A 137 4.17 6.72 2.70
C PRO A 137 4.32 8.14 2.13
N LEU A 138 5.48 8.77 2.31
CA LEU A 138 5.80 10.10 1.77
C LEU A 138 6.10 10.06 0.27
N PHE A 139 6.55 8.90 -0.23
CA PHE A 139 6.97 8.72 -1.60
C PHE A 139 6.10 7.69 -2.31
N PRO A 140 5.90 7.82 -3.64
CA PRO A 140 5.16 6.83 -4.40
C PRO A 140 5.78 5.44 -4.28
N PHE A 141 4.94 4.45 -3.95
CA PHE A 141 5.35 3.07 -3.70
C PHE A 141 6.20 2.49 -4.82
N ASN A 142 5.80 2.73 -6.08
CA ASN A 142 6.46 2.20 -7.27
C ASN A 142 7.88 2.76 -7.39
N LEU A 143 8.03 4.09 -7.27
CA LEU A 143 9.34 4.75 -7.32
C LEU A 143 10.26 4.28 -6.19
N LEU A 144 9.74 4.12 -4.96
CA LEU A 144 10.54 3.63 -3.84
C LEU A 144 11.17 2.27 -4.14
N ASN A 145 10.42 1.34 -4.74
CA ASN A 145 10.93 0.00 -5.01
C ASN A 145 12.12 0.02 -5.97
N TYR A 146 12.01 0.81 -7.05
CA TYR A 146 13.13 1.03 -7.98
C TYR A 146 14.30 1.73 -7.30
N SER A 147 14.03 2.80 -6.53
CA SER A 147 15.08 3.54 -5.80
C SER A 147 15.87 2.63 -4.87
N PHE A 148 15.20 1.77 -4.08
CA PHE A 148 15.89 0.80 -3.23
C PHE A 148 16.70 -0.21 -4.03
N GLY A 149 16.20 -0.62 -5.19
CA GLY A 149 16.92 -1.51 -6.12
C GLY A 149 18.23 -0.91 -6.63
N LEU A 150 18.34 0.41 -6.74
CA LEU A 150 19.57 1.10 -7.17
C LEU A 150 20.64 1.20 -6.07
N THR A 151 20.27 1.01 -4.80
CA THR A 151 21.19 1.15 -3.65
C THR A 151 21.99 -0.13 -3.35
N LYS A 152 22.83 -0.14 -2.30
CA LYS A 152 23.50 -1.34 -1.74
C LYS A 152 22.66 -2.16 -0.76
N ILE A 153 21.40 -1.81 -0.48
CA ILE A 153 20.56 -2.60 0.43
C ILE A 153 20.49 -4.06 -0.04
N LYS A 154 20.64 -5.00 0.89
CA LYS A 154 20.56 -6.44 0.59
C LYS A 154 19.12 -6.80 0.26
N PHE A 155 18.93 -7.64 -0.76
CA PHE A 155 17.60 -8.08 -1.20
C PHE A 155 16.77 -8.69 -0.05
N ARG A 156 17.38 -9.56 0.77
CA ARG A 156 16.72 -10.20 1.91
C ARG A 156 16.19 -9.17 2.91
N ASP A 157 17.01 -8.20 3.27
CA ASP A 157 16.66 -7.14 4.23
C ASP A 157 15.52 -6.29 3.68
N TYR A 158 15.58 -5.94 2.39
CA TYR A 158 14.51 -5.23 1.69
C TYR A 158 13.19 -6.02 1.66
N ALA A 159 13.24 -7.31 1.31
CA ALA A 159 12.06 -8.15 1.17
C ALA A 159 11.35 -8.37 2.51
N ILE A 160 12.11 -8.74 3.55
CA ILE A 160 11.56 -8.98 4.90
C ILE A 160 11.02 -7.68 5.50
N ALA A 161 11.79 -6.59 5.42
CA ALA A 161 11.33 -5.30 5.93
C ALA A 161 10.10 -4.81 5.17
N SER A 162 10.06 -4.94 3.84
CA SER A 162 8.89 -4.54 3.05
C SER A 162 7.66 -5.34 3.46
N TRP A 163 7.75 -6.68 3.52
CA TRP A 163 6.63 -7.52 3.91
C TRP A 163 6.09 -7.16 5.29
N PHE A 164 6.98 -7.07 6.29
CA PHE A 164 6.58 -6.85 7.68
C PHE A 164 6.01 -5.44 7.90
N PHE A 165 6.69 -4.40 7.41
CA PHE A 165 6.28 -3.01 7.66
C PHE A 165 5.15 -2.52 6.75
N MET A 166 4.87 -3.20 5.63
CA MET A 166 3.66 -2.94 4.83
C MET A 166 2.42 -3.61 5.43
N LEU A 167 2.58 -4.69 6.20
CA LEU A 167 1.47 -5.51 6.71
C LEU A 167 0.38 -4.71 7.44
N PRO A 168 0.70 -3.77 8.36
CA PRO A 168 -0.33 -3.01 9.08
C PRO A 168 -1.17 -2.14 8.13
N GLY A 169 -0.53 -1.49 7.16
CA GLY A 169 -1.21 -0.68 6.14
C GLY A 169 -2.08 -1.55 5.24
N THR A 170 -1.53 -2.67 4.75
CA THR A 170 -2.27 -3.63 3.93
C THR A 170 -3.51 -4.13 4.67
N ALA A 171 -3.36 -4.57 5.92
CA ALA A 171 -4.45 -5.05 6.76
C ALA A 171 -5.52 -3.97 6.99
N ALA A 172 -5.12 -2.72 7.26
CA ALA A 172 -6.05 -1.61 7.46
C ALA A 172 -6.96 -1.41 6.23
N TYR A 173 -6.36 -1.39 5.03
CA TYR A 173 -7.11 -1.19 3.78
C TYR A 173 -7.97 -2.40 3.40
N THR A 174 -7.50 -3.63 3.60
CA THR A 174 -8.28 -4.85 3.30
C THR A 174 -9.41 -5.06 4.29
N ILE A 175 -9.20 -4.80 5.59
CA ILE A 175 -10.26 -4.84 6.61
C ILE A 175 -11.34 -3.80 6.27
N PHE A 176 -10.94 -2.55 5.98
CA PHE A 176 -11.87 -1.50 5.56
C PHE A 176 -12.67 -1.90 4.31
N SER A 177 -11.96 -2.32 3.26
CA SER A 177 -12.59 -2.63 1.97
C SER A 177 -13.47 -3.89 2.00
N SER A 178 -13.21 -4.82 2.92
CA SER A 178 -14.06 -6.01 3.11
C SER A 178 -15.49 -5.70 3.55
N SER A 179 -15.75 -4.50 4.06
CA SER A 179 -17.10 -4.04 4.44
C SER A 179 -17.51 -2.76 3.72
N LEU A 180 -16.75 -2.34 2.72
CA LEU A 180 -17.02 -1.11 1.99
C LEU A 180 -18.36 -1.17 1.24
N LEU A 181 -18.66 -2.28 0.58
CA LEU A 181 -19.92 -2.45 -0.15
C LEU A 181 -21.13 -2.48 0.80
N ASP A 182 -21.00 -3.12 1.95
CA ASP A 182 -22.06 -3.16 2.97
C ASP A 182 -22.35 -1.75 3.52
N ALA A 183 -21.30 -0.95 3.72
CA ALA A 183 -21.42 0.42 4.16
C ALA A 183 -22.16 1.32 3.15
N LEU A 184 -21.96 1.10 1.85
CA LEU A 184 -22.68 1.83 0.79
C LEU A 184 -24.19 1.60 0.89
N HIS A 185 -24.62 0.39 1.25
CA HIS A 185 -26.02 0.04 1.50
C HIS A 185 -26.54 0.44 2.90
N GLY A 186 -25.75 1.16 3.70
CA GLY A 186 -26.15 1.66 5.02
C GLY A 186 -25.86 0.70 6.18
N ASN A 187 -25.20 -0.43 5.93
CA ASN A 187 -24.84 -1.39 6.98
C ASN A 187 -23.43 -1.10 7.49
N ILE A 188 -23.34 -0.57 8.71
CA ILE A 188 -22.05 -0.29 9.36
C ILE A 188 -21.62 -1.53 10.15
N SER A 189 -20.61 -2.24 9.65
CA SER A 189 -20.02 -3.40 10.34
C SER A 189 -18.87 -3.00 11.27
N ASN A 190 -18.54 -3.87 12.23
CA ASN A 190 -17.36 -3.70 13.08
C ASN A 190 -16.06 -3.61 12.27
N ASN A 191 -15.95 -4.39 11.18
CA ASN A 191 -14.79 -4.37 10.30
C ASN A 191 -14.61 -3.01 9.61
N LEU A 192 -15.71 -2.34 9.23
CA LEU A 192 -15.63 -0.99 8.66
C LEU A 192 -15.03 -0.01 9.68
N ILE A 193 -15.54 -0.01 10.92
CA ILE A 193 -15.08 0.87 11.99
C ILE A 193 -13.60 0.60 12.29
N ILE A 194 -13.23 -0.68 12.49
CA ILE A 194 -11.84 -1.08 12.74
C ILE A 194 -10.94 -0.67 11.58
N GLY A 195 -11.35 -0.91 10.34
CA GLY A 195 -10.60 -0.52 9.14
C GLY A 195 -10.37 0.98 9.06
N VAL A 196 -11.41 1.80 9.29
CA VAL A 196 -11.30 3.27 9.32
C VAL A 196 -10.34 3.72 10.43
N LEU A 197 -10.44 3.15 11.64
CA LEU A 197 -9.56 3.48 12.75
C LEU A 197 -8.10 3.10 12.45
N LEU A 198 -7.85 1.92 11.89
CA LEU A 198 -6.51 1.48 11.50
C LEU A 198 -5.93 2.37 10.41
N ILE A 199 -6.71 2.75 9.39
CA ILE A 199 -6.27 3.69 8.35
C ILE A 199 -5.94 5.05 8.98
N ALA A 200 -6.78 5.56 9.87
CA ALA A 200 -6.53 6.82 10.57
C ALA A 200 -5.23 6.77 11.38
N ILE A 201 -4.95 5.66 12.07
CA ILE A 201 -3.69 5.43 12.80
C ILE A 201 -2.51 5.44 11.84
N VAL A 202 -2.56 4.68 10.74
CA VAL A 202 -1.48 4.60 9.75
C VAL A 202 -1.20 5.99 9.14
N LEU A 203 -2.25 6.76 8.82
CA LEU A 203 -2.11 8.12 8.28
C LEU A 203 -1.64 9.14 9.34
N ALA A 204 -1.86 8.87 10.63
CA ALA A 204 -1.40 9.72 11.72
C ALA A 204 0.10 9.54 12.02
N VAL A 205 0.69 8.36 11.76
CA VAL A 205 2.11 8.06 12.02
C VAL A 205 3.06 9.13 11.42
N PRO A 206 2.97 9.51 10.13
CA PRO A 206 3.78 10.59 9.56
C PRO A 206 3.64 11.93 10.30
N VAL A 207 2.44 12.23 10.79
CA VAL A 207 2.16 13.52 11.41
C VAL A 207 2.67 13.58 12.84
N ILE A 208 2.50 12.48 13.60
CA ILE A 208 3.04 12.32 14.94
C ILE A 208 4.57 12.40 14.89
N TYR A 209 5.21 11.70 13.95
CA TYR A 209 6.66 11.76 13.77
C TYR A 209 7.15 13.19 13.52
N LYS A 210 6.48 13.94 12.63
CA LYS A 210 6.81 15.35 12.37
C LYS A 210 6.65 16.23 13.61
N PHE A 211 5.68 15.93 14.48
CA PHE A 211 5.41 16.71 15.69
C PHE A 211 6.46 16.44 16.77
N ILE A 212 6.85 15.18 16.96
CA ILE A 212 7.87 14.76 17.94
C ILE A 212 9.27 15.21 17.50
N GLY A 213 9.62 15.04 16.21
CA GLY A 213 10.93 15.44 15.69
C GLY A 213 11.18 16.96 15.77
N LYS A 214 10.11 17.77 15.71
CA LYS A 214 10.20 19.22 15.89
C LYS A 214 10.48 19.62 17.35
N ASN A 215 10.18 18.75 18.32
CA ASN A 215 10.41 19.00 19.75
C ASN A 215 11.75 18.42 20.25
N LEU A 216 12.47 17.67 19.43
CA LEU A 216 13.78 17.06 19.75
C LEU A 216 14.97 17.83 19.14
N THR A 217 14.71 18.91 18.39
CA THR A 217 15.72 19.90 18.01
C THR A 217 15.73 21.00 19.08
N ILE A 218 16.42 20.71 20.18
CA ILE A 218 16.90 21.70 21.15
C ILE A 218 18.34 22.03 20.78
#